data_AF-A0A1I6YNZ6-F1
#
_entry.id   AF-A0A1I6YNZ6-F1
#
_cell.length_a   1.000
_cell.length_b   1.000
_cell.length_c   1.000
_cell.angle_alpha   90.00
_cell.angle_beta   90.00
_cell.angle_gamma   90.00
#
_symmetry.space_group_name_H-M   'P 1'
#
loop_
_entity.id
_entity.type
_entity.pdbx_description
1 polymer ?
#
loop_
_entity_poly.entity_id
_entity_poly.type
_entity_poly.pdbx_seq_one_letter_code
_entity_poly.pdbx_strand_id
1 'polypeptide(L)'
;MKILLAVLTLILSVNLWSQTEKFVVVEKDSLLLLSSEIPNEVLKDSESKDYSFKGMEFTASPYFYLNFTDEDRRVIAKADSVQVIFNKDTSYFADFGNAVFRNPGPNGIISIAIHPFIKGESQALKSSEGNFKMSFLEKEVHEPMIKNDKVVFGLLLVILAFVFYTSNSNNSIWKKFYTVIPALFMCYMLPAALSSLGIISGEFSGLYHMASRYLLPASLILLILSMDLKGLVKLGPKSFIMFVTGTVGVIVGGVFAVWIFSFISPETVGGTGNEATWRGLSTIAGSWIGGGANQTAMLEVYKYKETLFGGMVLVDIVVANIWMAVILFGIGKRSKIDKWLKADNTAIDDLVVRVEKMNAEMERKATLKDYMIMFGIVFIGVGLAHFLGDVLSSFFETILEPGSTLRSQFFWMVVLATMYGLILSFTKARQYEGVGASKFGSIFLYVLVATIGMKVDISAIFSKPLLIFVGLIWIAVHAGLLILVAKLIRAPFFFLAVGSQANIGGAASAPVVANAFHPALTTVGVIMAVVGYFFGTWGALICAELMSMVAPV
;
A
#
# COMPACT_ATOMS: atom_id res chain seq x y z
N MET A 1 -11.53 21.38 40.17
CA MET A 1 -12.36 22.43 40.80
C MET A 1 -11.94 23.85 40.37
N LYS A 2 -10.66 24.25 40.46
CA LYS A 2 -10.20 25.57 39.98
C LYS A 2 -10.30 25.79 38.46
N ILE A 3 -10.15 24.73 37.66
CA ILE A 3 -10.31 24.78 36.18
C ILE A 3 -11.79 24.78 35.74
N LEU A 4 -12.66 24.07 36.47
CA LEU A 4 -14.10 24.14 36.25
C LEU A 4 -14.61 25.56 36.56
N LEU A 5 -14.01 26.21 37.58
CA LEU A 5 -14.28 27.60 37.90
C LEU A 5 -13.74 28.55 36.82
N ALA A 6 -12.57 28.27 36.22
CA ALA A 6 -12.01 29.06 35.11
C ALA A 6 -12.87 28.96 33.83
N VAL A 7 -13.34 27.76 33.49
CA VAL A 7 -14.27 27.52 32.38
C VAL A 7 -15.65 28.11 32.68
N LEU A 8 -16.13 28.03 33.93
CA LEU A 8 -17.37 28.73 34.32
C LEU A 8 -17.21 30.24 34.28
N THR A 9 -16.07 30.81 34.71
CA THR A 9 -15.82 32.25 34.59
C THR A 9 -15.68 32.67 33.14
N LEU A 10 -15.14 31.83 32.26
CA LEU A 10 -15.13 32.07 30.81
C LEU A 10 -16.56 32.03 30.25
N ILE A 11 -17.37 31.03 30.61
CA ILE A 11 -18.78 30.90 30.19
C ILE A 11 -19.65 32.04 30.76
N LEU A 12 -19.38 32.51 31.99
CA LEU A 12 -20.07 33.63 32.63
C LEU A 12 -19.58 35.00 32.14
N SER A 13 -18.31 35.12 31.70
CA SER A 13 -17.79 36.34 31.08
C SER A 13 -18.14 36.46 29.60
N VAL A 14 -18.40 35.34 28.91
CA VAL A 14 -18.85 35.31 27.51
C VAL A 14 -20.31 35.77 27.36
N ASN A 15 -21.13 35.71 28.41
CA ASN A 15 -22.50 36.27 28.38
C ASN A 15 -22.53 37.82 28.38
N LEU A 16 -21.39 38.50 28.41
CA LEU A 16 -21.26 39.96 28.37
C LEU A 16 -20.39 40.47 27.21
N TRP A 17 -19.96 39.60 26.30
CA TRP A 17 -19.18 39.97 25.11
C TRP A 17 -19.99 39.66 23.84
N SER A 18 -19.80 40.51 22.85
CA SER A 18 -20.68 40.78 21.71
C SER A 18 -21.06 39.58 20.84
N GLN A 19 -22.04 39.80 19.96
CA GLN A 19 -22.61 38.86 18.96
C GLN A 19 -21.63 38.28 17.91
N THR A 20 -20.35 38.13 18.24
CA THR A 20 -19.22 38.04 17.30
C THR A 20 -18.44 36.72 17.38
N GLU A 21 -18.76 35.82 18.32
CA GLU A 21 -18.07 34.52 18.48
C GLU A 21 -19.10 33.39 18.51
N LYS A 22 -18.84 32.29 17.78
CA LYS A 22 -19.74 31.14 17.70
C LYS A 22 -18.97 29.84 17.89
N PHE A 23 -19.52 28.95 18.70
CA PHE A 23 -18.90 27.68 19.07
C PHE A 23 -19.68 26.51 18.49
N VAL A 24 -18.98 25.59 17.83
CA VAL A 24 -19.52 24.36 17.25
C VAL A 24 -18.84 23.17 17.95
N VAL A 25 -19.64 22.26 18.48
CA VAL A 25 -19.15 21.04 19.15
C VAL A 25 -19.73 19.84 18.43
N VAL A 26 -18.85 18.93 18.03
CA VAL A 26 -19.21 17.67 17.37
C VAL A 26 -18.56 16.55 18.15
N GLU A 27 -19.37 15.71 18.78
CA GLU A 27 -18.92 14.70 19.74
C GLU A 27 -18.06 15.31 20.88
N LYS A 28 -16.73 15.13 20.83
CA LYS A 28 -15.76 15.66 21.81
C LYS A 28 -14.89 16.77 21.23
N ASP A 29 -15.02 17.05 19.94
CA ASP A 29 -14.21 18.01 19.23
C ASP A 29 -14.91 19.37 19.22
N SER A 30 -14.12 20.43 19.19
CA SER A 30 -14.64 21.80 19.26
C SER A 30 -13.98 22.72 18.25
N LEU A 31 -14.82 23.49 17.56
CA LEU A 31 -14.45 24.54 16.63
C LEU A 31 -15.03 25.87 17.14
N LEU A 32 -14.17 26.87 17.29
CA LEU A 32 -14.51 28.24 17.61
C LEU A 32 -14.35 29.11 16.36
N LEU A 33 -15.43 29.79 15.98
CA LEU A 33 -15.46 30.74 14.88
C LEU A 33 -15.51 32.16 15.45
N LEU A 34 -14.61 33.00 14.98
CA LEU A 34 -14.43 34.38 15.43
C LEU A 34 -14.68 35.32 14.26
N SER A 35 -15.45 36.37 14.45
CA SER A 35 -15.61 37.47 13.47
C SER A 35 -14.52 38.55 13.58
N SER A 36 -13.70 38.50 14.64
CA SER A 36 -12.61 39.45 14.90
C SER A 36 -11.25 38.73 15.00
N GLU A 37 -10.17 39.46 15.27
CA GLU A 37 -8.83 38.89 15.43
C GLU A 37 -8.77 37.85 16.56
N ILE A 38 -7.94 36.83 16.37
CA ILE A 38 -7.75 35.77 17.37
C ILE A 38 -7.08 36.40 18.60
N PRO A 39 -7.65 36.26 19.82
CA PRO A 39 -7.04 36.80 21.02
C PRO A 39 -5.59 36.32 21.21
N ASN A 40 -4.70 37.22 21.62
CA ASN A 40 -3.27 36.91 21.80
C ASN A 40 -3.01 35.75 22.78
N GLU A 41 -3.91 35.52 23.74
CA GLU A 41 -3.84 34.41 24.69
C GLU A 41 -4.10 33.06 24.00
N VAL A 42 -5.01 33.02 23.02
CA VAL A 42 -5.28 31.83 22.20
C VAL A 42 -4.12 31.58 21.23
N LEU A 43 -3.58 32.65 20.61
CA LEU A 43 -2.46 32.54 19.68
C LEU A 43 -1.16 32.00 20.30
N LYS A 44 -0.90 32.29 21.59
CA LYS A 44 0.33 31.83 22.27
C LYS A 44 0.43 30.32 22.40
N ASP A 45 -0.70 29.65 22.58
CA ASP A 45 -0.79 28.20 22.76
C ASP A 45 -1.40 27.51 21.54
N SER A 46 -1.44 28.19 20.38
CA SER A 46 -1.98 27.65 19.13
C SER A 46 -0.93 27.54 18.05
N GLU A 47 -1.06 26.51 17.21
CA GLU A 47 -0.27 26.34 16.01
C GLU A 47 -1.07 26.77 14.77
N SER A 48 -0.43 27.43 13.82
CA SER A 48 -1.09 27.87 12.59
C SER A 48 -1.08 26.75 11.55
N LYS A 49 -2.21 26.45 10.91
CA LYS A 49 -2.27 25.52 9.78
C LYS A 49 -2.95 26.16 8.59
N ASP A 50 -2.33 26.05 7.42
CA ASP A 50 -2.96 26.50 6.18
C ASP A 50 -4.26 25.74 5.95
N TYR A 51 -5.31 26.43 5.53
CA TYR A 51 -6.61 25.82 5.23
C TYR A 51 -6.50 24.74 4.14
N SER A 52 -5.48 24.86 3.28
CA SER A 52 -5.16 23.85 2.27
C SER A 52 -4.56 22.55 2.81
N PHE A 53 -4.21 22.50 4.09
CA PHE A 53 -3.57 21.35 4.69
C PHE A 53 -4.49 20.12 4.66
N LYS A 54 -3.95 19.05 4.07
CA LYS A 54 -4.52 17.71 4.07
C LYS A 54 -3.41 16.75 4.46
N GLY A 55 -3.46 16.21 5.67
CA GLY A 55 -2.36 15.39 6.15
C GLY A 55 -2.55 14.79 7.53
N MET A 56 -1.52 14.09 7.97
CA MET A 56 -1.41 13.52 9.31
C MET A 56 -0.18 14.13 9.98
N GLU A 57 -0.30 14.51 11.24
CA GLU A 57 0.80 15.14 11.97
C GLU A 57 0.76 14.78 13.44
N PHE A 58 1.94 14.60 14.02
CA PHE A 58 2.11 14.55 15.46
C PHE A 58 2.36 15.96 15.97
N THR A 59 1.51 16.41 16.89
CA THR A 59 1.66 17.71 17.52
C THR A 59 1.03 17.67 18.90
N ALA A 60 1.74 18.23 19.87
CA ALA A 60 1.25 18.41 21.24
C ALA A 60 0.54 19.76 21.43
N SER A 61 0.45 20.58 20.38
CA SER A 61 -0.24 21.87 20.46
C SER A 61 -1.70 21.64 20.86
N PRO A 62 -2.20 22.32 21.91
CA PRO A 62 -3.57 22.12 22.37
C PRO A 62 -4.62 22.73 21.44
N TYR A 63 -4.22 23.72 20.63
CA TYR A 63 -5.10 24.47 19.74
C TYR A 63 -4.45 24.73 18.39
N PHE A 64 -5.29 24.97 17.40
CA PHE A 64 -4.89 25.29 16.04
C PHE A 64 -5.76 26.40 15.50
N TYR A 65 -5.20 27.25 14.66
CA TYR A 65 -5.99 28.20 13.87
C TYR A 65 -5.72 28.06 12.38
N LEU A 66 -6.78 28.25 11.60
CA LEU A 66 -6.73 28.09 10.16
C LEU A 66 -6.25 29.39 9.49
N ASN A 67 -5.20 29.27 8.68
CA ASN A 67 -4.70 30.32 7.82
C ASN A 67 -5.36 30.22 6.44
N PHE A 68 -6.08 31.29 6.07
CA PHE A 68 -6.63 31.46 4.73
C PHE A 68 -5.70 32.32 3.88
N THR A 69 -5.58 31.99 2.59
CA THR A 69 -4.87 32.84 1.63
C THR A 69 -5.58 34.18 1.48
N ASP A 70 -4.86 35.21 1.01
CA ASP A 70 -5.46 36.54 0.75
C ASP A 70 -6.63 36.47 -0.24
N GLU A 71 -6.59 35.52 -1.17
CA GLU A 71 -7.66 35.32 -2.12
C GLU A 71 -8.90 34.72 -1.48
N ASP A 72 -8.75 33.71 -0.64
CA ASP A 72 -9.87 33.11 0.09
C ASP A 72 -10.50 34.12 1.04
N ARG A 73 -9.69 34.90 1.76
CA ARG A 73 -10.17 35.97 2.65
C ARG A 73 -11.05 36.98 1.89
N ARG A 74 -10.68 37.34 0.65
CA ARG A 74 -11.48 38.24 -0.19
C ARG A 74 -12.81 37.65 -0.62
N VAL A 75 -12.88 36.34 -0.85
CA VAL A 75 -14.13 35.65 -1.20
C VAL A 75 -15.05 35.58 0.02
N ILE A 76 -14.51 35.14 1.16
CA ILE A 76 -15.22 35.06 2.44
C ILE A 76 -15.79 36.42 2.84
N ALA A 77 -14.99 37.49 2.76
CA ALA A 77 -15.41 38.84 3.15
C ALA A 77 -16.54 39.43 2.29
N LYS A 78 -16.79 38.87 1.10
CA LYS A 78 -17.88 39.30 0.21
C LYS A 78 -19.14 38.43 0.34
N ALA A 79 -19.08 37.37 1.14
CA ALA A 79 -20.18 36.42 1.29
C ALA A 79 -21.32 36.99 2.14
N ASP A 80 -22.56 36.72 1.72
CA ASP A 80 -23.76 37.05 2.47
C ASP A 80 -23.98 36.04 3.63
N SER A 81 -23.47 34.82 3.44
CA SER A 81 -23.41 33.80 4.49
C SER A 81 -22.30 32.79 4.18
N VAL A 82 -21.81 32.09 5.19
CA VAL A 82 -20.78 31.07 5.09
C VAL A 82 -21.31 29.79 5.75
N GLN A 83 -21.39 28.72 4.97
CA GLN A 83 -21.65 27.39 5.48
C GLN A 83 -20.34 26.78 5.96
N VAL A 84 -20.31 26.28 7.20
CA VAL A 84 -19.18 25.54 7.76
C VAL A 84 -19.66 24.13 8.09
N ILE A 85 -18.95 23.14 7.56
CA ILE A 85 -19.15 21.72 7.84
C ILE A 85 -17.98 21.26 8.69
N PHE A 86 -18.23 20.89 9.95
CA PHE A 86 -17.23 20.44 10.89
C PHE A 86 -17.50 18.99 11.28
N ASN A 87 -16.56 18.07 11.01
CA ASN A 87 -16.64 16.65 11.41
C ASN A 87 -17.98 15.93 11.10
N LYS A 88 -18.74 16.41 10.10
CA LYS A 88 -20.07 15.99 9.56
C LYS A 88 -21.26 16.89 9.92
N ASP A 89 -21.16 17.73 10.94
CA ASP A 89 -22.24 18.67 11.28
C ASP A 89 -22.12 19.95 10.46
N THR A 90 -23.27 20.42 9.96
CA THR A 90 -23.37 21.61 9.11
C THR A 90 -23.94 22.76 9.92
N SER A 91 -23.34 23.93 9.81
CA SER A 91 -23.83 25.16 10.40
C SER A 91 -23.65 26.34 9.44
N TYR A 92 -24.54 27.33 9.52
CA TYR A 92 -24.52 28.52 8.66
C TYR A 92 -24.24 29.78 9.49
N PHE A 93 -23.38 30.65 8.97
CA PHE A 93 -22.86 31.81 9.66
C PHE A 93 -22.99 33.05 8.78
N ALA A 94 -23.53 34.15 9.32
CA ALA A 94 -23.63 35.41 8.58
C ALA A 94 -22.29 36.18 8.54
N ASP A 95 -21.40 35.92 9.51
CA ASP A 95 -20.10 36.56 9.64
C ASP A 95 -19.05 35.50 10.02
N PHE A 96 -17.94 35.45 9.28
CA PHE A 96 -16.85 34.48 9.43
C PHE A 96 -15.51 35.21 9.23
N GLY A 97 -14.66 35.23 10.26
CA GLY A 97 -13.32 35.79 10.21
C GLY A 97 -12.23 34.73 10.33
N ASN A 98 -12.08 34.16 11.53
CA ASN A 98 -11.07 33.17 11.88
C ASN A 98 -11.70 31.89 12.41
N ALA A 99 -11.01 30.77 12.23
CA ALA A 99 -11.41 29.46 12.74
C ALA A 99 -10.30 28.87 13.62
N VAL A 100 -10.65 28.53 14.86
CA VAL A 100 -9.76 27.93 15.85
C VAL A 100 -10.36 26.61 16.30
N PHE A 101 -9.60 25.52 16.31
CA PHE A 101 -10.08 24.24 16.78
C PHE A 101 -9.13 23.63 17.82
N ARG A 102 -9.70 22.78 18.66
CA ARG A 102 -8.94 22.08 19.71
C ARG A 102 -8.31 20.82 19.14
N ASN A 103 -7.11 20.49 19.61
CA ASN A 103 -6.51 19.18 19.40
C ASN A 103 -7.45 18.08 19.94
N PRO A 104 -7.97 17.19 19.08
CA PRO A 104 -8.87 16.10 19.48
C PRO A 104 -8.13 15.01 20.27
N GLY A 105 -6.79 15.08 20.35
CA GLY A 105 -5.93 14.07 20.94
C GLY A 105 -5.46 13.04 19.92
N PRO A 106 -4.67 12.04 20.36
CA PRO A 106 -4.08 11.05 19.50
C PRO A 106 -5.14 10.23 18.76
N ASN A 107 -4.91 10.00 17.46
CA ASN A 107 -5.85 9.34 16.55
C ASN A 107 -7.20 10.07 16.43
N GLY A 108 -7.23 11.39 16.63
CA GLY A 108 -8.38 12.24 16.28
C GLY A 108 -8.29 12.77 14.84
N ILE A 109 -9.42 13.19 14.27
CA ILE A 109 -9.50 13.86 12.97
C ILE A 109 -10.28 15.15 13.12
N ILE A 110 -9.77 16.20 12.49
CA ILE A 110 -10.47 17.45 12.27
C ILE A 110 -10.66 17.63 10.76
N SER A 111 -11.91 17.69 10.34
CA SER A 111 -12.34 17.98 8.98
C SER A 111 -13.22 19.21 9.00
N ILE A 112 -12.82 20.24 8.26
CA ILE A 112 -13.53 21.52 8.19
C ILE A 112 -13.71 21.85 6.70
N ALA A 113 -14.95 22.00 6.24
CA ALA A 113 -15.26 22.53 4.91
C ALA A 113 -16.00 23.86 5.05
N ILE A 114 -15.68 24.81 4.17
CA ILE A 114 -16.16 26.19 4.24
C ILE A 114 -16.66 26.56 2.85
N HIS A 115 -17.94 26.90 2.77
CA HIS A 115 -18.62 27.29 1.54
C HIS A 115 -19.26 28.68 1.73
N PRO A 116 -18.59 29.75 1.27
CA PRO A 116 -19.17 31.08 1.23
C PRO A 116 -20.28 31.17 0.16
N PHE A 117 -21.38 31.85 0.47
CA PHE A 117 -22.50 32.10 -0.44
C PHE A 117 -22.58 33.58 -0.77
N ILE A 118 -22.59 33.91 -2.06
CA ILE A 118 -22.81 35.27 -2.59
C ILE A 118 -24.07 35.22 -3.44
N LYS A 119 -25.08 36.03 -3.09
CA LYS A 119 -26.39 36.08 -3.75
C LYS A 119 -27.09 34.71 -3.85
N GLY A 120 -26.88 33.86 -2.83
CA GLY A 120 -27.46 32.52 -2.77
C GLY A 120 -26.69 31.45 -3.58
N GLU A 121 -25.59 31.81 -4.26
CA GLU A 121 -24.72 30.85 -4.95
C GLU A 121 -23.46 30.57 -4.14
N SER A 122 -23.13 29.28 -3.97
CA SER A 122 -21.91 28.85 -3.29
C SER A 122 -20.68 29.17 -4.16
N GLN A 123 -19.68 29.78 -3.54
CA GLN A 123 -18.40 30.13 -4.15
C GLN A 123 -17.32 29.18 -3.65
N ALA A 124 -16.49 28.69 -4.55
CA ALA A 124 -15.36 27.85 -4.17
C ALA A 124 -14.20 28.72 -3.63
N LEU A 125 -13.61 28.28 -2.52
CA LEU A 125 -12.32 28.78 -2.07
C LEU A 125 -11.22 28.22 -2.98
N LYS A 126 -10.21 29.05 -3.30
CA LYS A 126 -9.13 28.66 -4.21
C LYS A 126 -8.10 27.77 -3.53
N SER A 127 -7.92 27.91 -2.23
CA SER A 127 -7.19 26.91 -1.45
C SER A 127 -8.04 25.63 -1.34
N SER A 128 -7.51 24.54 -1.90
CA SER A 128 -7.84 23.13 -1.63
C SER A 128 -9.23 22.56 -1.96
N GLU A 129 -9.96 23.05 -2.96
CA GLU A 129 -11.32 22.57 -3.26
C GLU A 129 -12.28 22.73 -2.06
N GLY A 130 -11.96 23.65 -1.13
CA GLY A 130 -12.87 24.04 -0.05
C GLY A 130 -12.87 23.17 1.20
N ASN A 131 -11.84 22.35 1.46
CA ASN A 131 -11.75 21.59 2.71
C ASN A 131 -10.33 21.48 3.33
N PHE A 132 -10.31 21.57 4.66
CA PHE A 132 -9.19 21.25 5.56
C PHE A 132 -9.42 19.87 6.15
N LYS A 133 -8.37 19.04 6.22
CA LYS A 133 -8.42 17.73 6.91
C LYS A 133 -7.09 17.40 7.57
N MET A 134 -7.10 17.28 8.89
CA MET A 134 -5.93 16.94 9.69
C MET A 134 -6.21 15.73 10.58
N SER A 135 -5.33 14.74 10.53
CA SER A 135 -5.35 13.61 11.46
C SER A 135 -4.20 13.74 12.47
N PHE A 136 -4.48 13.46 13.73
CA PHE A 136 -3.53 13.60 14.83
C PHE A 136 -2.84 12.27 15.10
N LEU A 137 -1.53 12.23 14.95
CA LEU A 137 -0.74 11.03 15.19
C LEU A 137 -0.52 10.80 16.69
N GLU A 138 -0.41 9.52 17.07
CA GLU A 138 -0.14 9.10 18.46
C GLU A 138 1.33 9.31 18.86
N LYS A 139 2.25 9.29 17.91
CA LYS A 139 3.70 9.44 18.12
C LYS A 139 4.34 10.28 17.03
N GLU A 140 5.44 10.95 17.40
CA GLU A 140 6.27 11.72 16.48
C GLU A 140 6.81 10.83 15.36
N VAL A 141 6.71 11.31 14.12
CA VAL A 141 7.28 10.62 12.97
C VAL A 141 8.79 10.87 12.99
N HIS A 142 9.58 9.82 13.25
CA HIS A 142 11.03 9.94 13.16
C HIS A 142 11.43 10.24 11.72
N GLU A 143 11.93 11.45 11.50
CA GLU A 143 12.42 11.85 10.19
C GLU A 143 13.69 11.05 9.83
N PRO A 144 13.81 10.56 8.59
CA PRO A 144 15.01 9.85 8.19
C PRO A 144 16.18 10.80 8.02
N MET A 145 17.39 10.31 8.28
CA MET A 145 18.63 11.06 8.09
C MET A 145 18.80 11.56 6.64
N ILE A 146 18.33 10.80 5.65
CA ILE A 146 18.38 11.14 4.23
C ILE A 146 16.96 11.18 3.65
N LYS A 147 16.48 12.37 3.31
CA LYS A 147 15.17 12.61 2.66
C LYS A 147 15.25 12.75 1.13
N ASN A 148 16.42 13.07 0.59
CA ASN A 148 16.57 13.39 -0.82
C ASN A 148 16.50 12.13 -1.69
N ASP A 149 15.43 11.98 -2.47
CA ASP A 149 15.20 10.81 -3.35
C ASP A 149 16.38 10.49 -4.28
N LYS A 150 17.12 11.50 -4.76
CA LYS A 150 18.28 11.27 -5.65
C LYS A 150 19.40 10.56 -4.90
N VAL A 151 19.65 10.96 -3.65
CA VAL A 151 20.66 10.35 -2.78
C VAL A 151 20.22 8.95 -2.36
N VAL A 152 18.97 8.80 -1.94
CA VAL A 152 18.41 7.49 -1.57
C VAL A 152 18.48 6.53 -2.76
N PHE A 153 18.11 6.95 -3.96
CA PHE A 153 18.20 6.12 -5.15
C PHE A 153 19.63 5.67 -5.46
N GLY A 154 20.61 6.58 -5.36
CA GLY A 154 22.02 6.25 -5.48
C GLY A 154 22.46 5.18 -4.48
N LEU A 155 22.03 5.31 -3.21
CA LEU A 155 22.30 4.33 -2.17
C LEU A 155 21.69 2.96 -2.48
N LEU A 156 20.44 2.91 -2.94
CA LEU A 156 19.79 1.65 -3.34
C LEU A 156 20.54 0.97 -4.50
N LEU A 157 20.98 1.73 -5.51
CA LEU A 157 21.76 1.18 -6.62
C LEU A 157 23.13 0.67 -6.17
N VAL A 158 23.78 1.34 -5.21
CA VAL A 158 25.02 0.84 -4.60
C VAL A 158 24.78 -0.46 -3.85
N ILE A 159 23.67 -0.58 -3.11
CA ILE A 159 23.29 -1.83 -2.42
C ILE A 159 23.09 -2.96 -3.43
N LEU A 160 22.33 -2.72 -4.50
CA LEU A 160 22.11 -3.72 -5.55
C LEU A 160 23.44 -4.12 -6.20
N ALA A 161 24.27 -3.15 -6.59
CA ALA A 161 25.57 -3.41 -7.17
C ALA A 161 26.47 -4.22 -6.23
N PHE A 162 26.51 -3.86 -4.94
CA PHE A 162 27.24 -4.58 -3.91
C PHE A 162 26.78 -6.03 -3.81
N VAL A 163 25.48 -6.26 -3.65
CA VAL A 163 24.90 -7.61 -3.51
C VAL A 163 25.21 -8.48 -4.73
N PHE A 164 25.03 -7.96 -5.95
CA PHE A 164 25.31 -8.73 -7.17
C PHE A 164 26.81 -8.94 -7.40
N TYR A 165 27.65 -8.00 -7.00
CA TYR A 165 29.10 -8.15 -7.07
C TYR A 165 29.59 -9.24 -6.11
N THR A 166 29.13 -9.23 -4.86
CA THR A 166 29.51 -10.23 -3.84
C THR A 166 28.90 -11.59 -4.13
N SER A 167 27.66 -11.67 -4.63
CA SER A 167 27.00 -12.95 -4.93
C SER A 167 27.66 -13.70 -6.10
N ASN A 168 28.25 -12.98 -7.05
CA ASN A 168 28.98 -13.56 -8.17
C ASN A 168 30.49 -13.64 -7.92
N SER A 169 30.96 -13.30 -6.72
CA SER A 169 32.37 -13.32 -6.37
C SER A 169 32.90 -14.75 -6.22
N ASN A 170 34.17 -14.94 -6.60
CA ASN A 170 34.87 -16.22 -6.38
C ASN A 170 35.37 -16.41 -4.94
N ASN A 171 35.27 -15.40 -4.08
CA ASN A 171 35.69 -15.48 -2.69
C ASN A 171 34.87 -16.51 -1.89
N SER A 172 35.57 -17.39 -1.15
CA SER A 172 34.96 -18.47 -0.37
C SER A 172 33.98 -17.97 0.70
N ILE A 173 34.24 -16.81 1.33
CA ILE A 173 33.37 -16.20 2.34
C ILE A 173 32.01 -15.85 1.72
N TRP A 174 32.03 -15.14 0.60
CA TRP A 174 30.81 -14.72 -0.09
C TRP A 174 30.04 -15.91 -0.64
N LYS A 175 30.71 -16.91 -1.23
CA LYS A 175 30.06 -18.15 -1.67
C LYS A 175 29.34 -18.85 -0.51
N LYS A 176 30.00 -19.00 0.65
CA LYS A 176 29.40 -19.61 1.83
C LYS A 176 28.22 -18.80 2.37
N PHE A 177 28.33 -17.47 2.38
CA PHE A 177 27.25 -16.56 2.79
C PHE A 177 26.01 -16.72 1.92
N TYR A 178 26.15 -16.62 0.58
CA TYR A 178 25.02 -16.72 -0.35
C TYR A 178 24.44 -18.12 -0.50
N THR A 179 25.15 -19.15 -0.04
CA THR A 179 24.59 -20.50 0.12
C THR A 179 23.53 -20.56 1.23
N VAL A 180 23.63 -19.67 2.23
CA VAL A 180 22.68 -19.59 3.35
C VAL A 180 21.63 -18.51 3.10
N ILE A 181 22.04 -17.33 2.64
CA ILE A 181 21.20 -16.16 2.49
C ILE A 181 21.12 -15.75 1.00
N PRO A 182 19.96 -15.89 0.34
CA PRO A 182 19.83 -15.57 -1.09
C PRO A 182 20.14 -14.11 -1.43
N ALA A 183 20.68 -13.88 -2.63
CA ALA A 183 21.00 -12.53 -3.09
C ALA A 183 19.76 -11.62 -3.13
N LEU A 184 18.64 -12.11 -3.64
CA LEU A 184 17.41 -11.31 -3.70
C LEU A 184 16.87 -10.95 -2.31
N PHE A 185 17.02 -11.85 -1.34
CA PHE A 185 16.69 -11.55 0.05
C PHE A 185 17.57 -10.41 0.58
N MET A 186 18.85 -10.35 0.22
CA MET A 186 19.73 -9.23 0.59
C MET A 186 19.34 -7.91 -0.09
N CYS A 187 18.96 -7.94 -1.37
CA CYS A 187 18.45 -6.75 -2.09
C CYS A 187 17.22 -6.13 -1.39
N TYR A 188 16.47 -6.95 -0.67
CA TYR A 188 15.31 -6.55 0.10
C TYR A 188 15.66 -6.17 1.56
N MET A 189 16.47 -6.98 2.23
CA MET A 189 16.80 -6.85 3.65
C MET A 189 17.72 -5.65 3.93
N LEU A 190 18.66 -5.32 3.05
CA LEU A 190 19.58 -4.20 3.30
C LEU A 190 18.85 -2.84 3.29
N PRO A 191 17.98 -2.51 2.32
CA PRO A 191 17.15 -1.32 2.41
C PRO A 191 16.21 -1.32 3.62
N ALA A 192 15.65 -2.47 3.99
CA ALA A 192 14.84 -2.62 5.20
C ALA A 192 15.61 -2.31 6.48
N ALA A 193 16.87 -2.78 6.58
CA ALA A 193 17.75 -2.46 7.69
C ALA A 193 18.06 -0.96 7.76
N LEU A 194 18.37 -0.32 6.63
CA LEU A 194 18.59 1.14 6.59
C LEU A 194 17.34 1.93 6.98
N SER A 195 16.15 1.46 6.56
CA SER A 195 14.88 2.07 6.93
C SER A 195 14.61 1.95 8.43
N SER A 196 14.79 0.76 8.99
CA SER A 196 14.63 0.49 10.43
C SER A 196 15.67 1.21 11.31
N LEU A 197 16.83 1.59 10.76
CA LEU A 197 17.84 2.41 11.43
C LEU A 197 17.57 3.92 11.29
N GLY A 198 16.49 4.34 10.63
CA GLY A 198 16.17 5.74 10.39
C GLY A 198 17.09 6.45 9.39
N ILE A 199 17.85 5.71 8.58
CA ILE A 199 18.78 6.29 7.60
C ILE A 199 18.03 6.77 6.36
N ILE A 200 17.08 5.96 5.89
CA ILE A 200 16.17 6.26 4.78
C ILE A 200 14.74 5.96 5.23
N SER A 201 13.72 6.36 4.48
CA SER A 201 12.34 5.96 4.76
C SER A 201 11.55 5.78 3.48
N GLY A 202 10.73 4.74 3.42
CA GLY A 202 9.75 4.53 2.35
C GLY A 202 8.59 5.52 2.38
N GLU A 203 8.33 6.18 3.50
CA GLU A 203 7.23 7.15 3.65
C GLU A 203 7.61 8.54 3.12
N PHE A 204 8.85 8.96 3.34
CA PHE A 204 9.38 10.26 2.87
C PHE A 204 9.91 10.23 1.43
N SER A 205 9.87 9.06 0.78
CA SER A 205 10.48 8.86 -0.54
C SER A 205 9.45 8.56 -1.63
N GLY A 206 9.54 9.26 -2.75
CA GLY A 206 8.73 9.00 -3.95
C GLY A 206 9.18 7.78 -4.75
N LEU A 207 10.29 7.12 -4.36
CA LEU A 207 10.91 6.07 -5.16
C LEU A 207 10.06 4.81 -5.31
N TYR A 208 9.30 4.42 -4.28
CA TYR A 208 8.35 3.31 -4.45
C TYR A 208 7.26 3.66 -5.46
N HIS A 209 6.75 4.89 -5.44
CA HIS A 209 5.74 5.33 -6.41
C HIS A 209 6.33 5.28 -7.83
N MET A 210 7.53 5.83 -8.03
CA MET A 210 8.25 5.72 -9.31
C MET A 210 8.45 4.26 -9.74
N ALA A 211 8.96 3.39 -8.85
CA ALA A 211 9.22 1.99 -9.18
C ALA A 211 7.93 1.23 -9.52
N SER A 212 6.89 1.37 -8.69
CA SER A 212 5.61 0.69 -8.87
C SER A 212 4.81 1.19 -10.08
N ARG A 213 5.00 2.44 -10.52
CA ARG A 213 4.23 3.04 -11.62
C ARG A 213 4.96 3.10 -12.95
N TYR A 214 6.29 3.13 -12.97
CA TYR A 214 7.07 3.15 -14.20
C TYR A 214 7.79 1.83 -14.43
N LEU A 215 8.55 1.36 -13.43
CA LEU A 215 9.44 0.22 -13.58
C LEU A 215 8.70 -1.12 -13.55
N LEU A 216 7.68 -1.25 -12.70
CA LEU A 216 6.83 -2.45 -12.66
C LEU A 216 6.17 -2.71 -14.02
N PRO A 217 5.30 -1.85 -14.59
CA PRO A 217 4.67 -2.14 -15.87
C PRO A 217 5.70 -2.31 -17.00
N ALA A 218 6.80 -1.57 -17.00
CA ALA A 218 7.89 -1.78 -17.96
C ALA A 218 8.51 -3.18 -17.83
N SER A 219 8.76 -3.64 -16.59
CA SER A 219 9.30 -4.98 -16.32
C SER A 219 8.34 -6.08 -16.76
N LEU A 220 7.03 -5.88 -16.56
CA LEU A 220 6.01 -6.82 -17.01
C LEU A 220 6.07 -6.98 -18.52
N ILE A 221 6.02 -5.86 -19.26
CA ILE A 221 6.11 -5.88 -20.73
C ILE A 221 7.38 -6.62 -21.17
N LEU A 222 8.54 -6.24 -20.63
CA LEU A 222 9.84 -6.81 -20.99
C LEU A 222 9.95 -8.32 -20.71
N LEU A 223 9.45 -8.78 -19.57
CA LEU A 223 9.51 -10.20 -19.16
C LEU A 223 8.49 -11.05 -19.91
N ILE A 224 7.38 -10.45 -20.36
CA ILE A 224 6.35 -11.13 -21.14
C ILE A 224 6.75 -11.27 -22.61
N LEU A 225 7.59 -10.38 -23.16
CA LEU A 225 8.06 -10.44 -24.55
C LEU A 225 8.63 -11.82 -24.93
N SER A 226 9.34 -12.46 -24.00
CA SER A 226 9.99 -13.77 -24.17
C SER A 226 9.20 -14.93 -23.53
N MET A 227 7.94 -14.72 -23.19
CA MET A 227 7.12 -15.77 -22.57
C MET A 227 6.89 -16.98 -23.51
N ASP A 228 6.99 -18.18 -22.94
CA ASP A 228 6.50 -19.43 -23.53
C ASP A 228 5.07 -19.73 -23.04
N LEU A 229 4.06 -19.30 -23.79
CA LEU A 229 2.64 -19.55 -23.48
C LEU A 229 2.29 -21.04 -23.41
N LYS A 230 2.87 -21.85 -24.30
CA LYS A 230 2.58 -23.30 -24.33
C LYS A 230 3.17 -23.95 -23.08
N GLY A 231 4.38 -23.56 -22.71
CA GLY A 231 5.03 -24.01 -21.48
C GLY A 231 4.31 -23.55 -20.22
N LEU A 232 3.78 -22.33 -20.21
CA LEU A 232 2.99 -21.79 -19.10
C LEU A 232 1.73 -22.64 -18.83
N VAL A 233 0.96 -22.96 -19.89
CA VAL A 233 -0.23 -23.81 -19.77
C VAL A 233 0.14 -25.22 -19.26
N LYS A 234 1.32 -25.73 -19.65
CA LYS A 234 1.85 -27.03 -19.21
C LYS A 234 2.28 -27.08 -17.74
N LEU A 235 2.40 -25.95 -17.04
CA LEU A 235 2.62 -25.95 -15.59
C LEU A 235 1.44 -26.61 -14.84
N GLY A 236 0.29 -26.71 -15.50
CA GLY A 236 -0.85 -27.50 -15.03
C GLY A 236 -1.60 -26.83 -13.88
N PRO A 237 -2.62 -27.52 -13.34
CA PRO A 237 -3.54 -26.94 -12.36
C PRO A 237 -2.92 -26.71 -10.99
N LYS A 238 -1.74 -27.28 -10.69
CA LYS A 238 -1.11 -27.18 -9.36
C LYS A 238 -0.88 -25.73 -8.93
N SER A 239 -0.47 -24.86 -9.85
CA SER A 239 -0.27 -23.43 -9.56
C SER A 239 -1.58 -22.75 -9.11
N PHE A 240 -2.66 -22.99 -9.84
CA PHE A 240 -3.98 -22.46 -9.54
C PHE A 240 -4.57 -23.04 -8.25
N ILE A 241 -4.40 -24.35 -8.00
CA ILE A 241 -4.81 -24.99 -6.74
C ILE A 241 -4.08 -24.34 -5.56
N MET A 242 -2.77 -24.09 -5.68
CA MET A 242 -2.00 -23.43 -4.63
C MET A 242 -2.46 -21.98 -4.40
N PHE A 243 -2.77 -21.24 -5.46
CA PHE A 243 -3.33 -19.89 -5.35
C PHE A 243 -4.71 -19.90 -4.65
N VAL A 244 -5.64 -20.76 -5.06
CA VAL A 244 -6.97 -20.87 -4.43
C VAL A 244 -6.84 -21.32 -2.97
N THR A 245 -5.94 -22.26 -2.69
CA THR A 245 -5.61 -22.67 -1.32
C THR A 245 -5.10 -21.49 -0.50
N GLY A 246 -4.30 -20.61 -1.10
CA GLY A 246 -3.84 -19.38 -0.46
C GLY A 246 -5.01 -18.45 -0.14
N THR A 247 -5.93 -18.21 -1.08
CA THR A 247 -7.15 -17.43 -0.83
C THR A 247 -7.95 -18.01 0.35
N VAL A 248 -8.20 -19.32 0.35
CA VAL A 248 -8.89 -20.02 1.45
C VAL A 248 -8.09 -19.91 2.75
N GLY A 249 -6.77 -20.00 2.67
CA GLY A 249 -5.85 -19.84 3.80
C GLY A 249 -5.93 -18.47 4.44
N VAL A 250 -6.06 -17.40 3.65
CA VAL A 250 -6.31 -16.05 4.17
C VAL A 250 -7.70 -15.98 4.79
N ILE A 251 -8.75 -16.49 4.14
CA ILE A 251 -10.12 -16.45 4.70
C ILE A 251 -10.17 -17.15 6.06
N VAL A 252 -9.71 -18.39 6.11
CA VAL A 252 -9.69 -19.22 7.32
C VAL A 252 -8.73 -18.63 8.36
N GLY A 253 -7.55 -18.18 7.94
CA GLY A 253 -6.56 -17.58 8.82
C GLY A 253 -7.08 -16.35 9.56
N GLY A 254 -7.89 -15.51 8.91
CA GLY A 254 -8.47 -14.32 9.55
C GLY A 254 -9.46 -14.70 10.64
N VAL A 255 -10.36 -15.63 10.33
CA VAL A 255 -11.32 -16.17 11.29
C VAL A 255 -10.61 -16.79 12.49
N PHE A 256 -9.61 -17.64 12.26
CA PHE A 256 -8.85 -18.27 13.34
C PHE A 256 -8.03 -17.25 14.15
N ALA A 257 -7.44 -16.24 13.51
CA ALA A 257 -6.69 -15.21 14.22
C ALA A 257 -7.60 -14.40 15.15
N VAL A 258 -8.76 -13.95 14.66
CA VAL A 258 -9.76 -13.25 15.49
C VAL A 258 -10.29 -14.15 16.59
N TRP A 259 -10.66 -15.40 16.28
CA TRP A 259 -11.18 -16.35 17.25
C TRP A 259 -10.17 -16.71 18.35
N ILE A 260 -8.90 -16.90 18.02
CA ILE A 260 -7.85 -17.15 19.02
C ILE A 260 -7.67 -15.91 19.91
N PHE A 261 -7.60 -14.72 19.29
CA PHE A 261 -7.40 -13.49 20.04
C PHE A 261 -8.61 -13.09 20.89
N SER A 262 -9.82 -13.53 20.56
CA SER A 262 -11.00 -13.30 21.39
C SER A 262 -10.89 -13.95 22.77
N PHE A 263 -10.01 -14.95 22.94
CA PHE A 263 -9.69 -15.53 24.26
C PHE A 263 -8.45 -14.92 24.92
N ILE A 264 -7.53 -14.35 24.13
CA ILE A 264 -6.23 -13.83 24.64
C ILE A 264 -6.35 -12.36 25.03
N SER A 265 -6.89 -11.54 24.14
CA SER A 265 -7.08 -10.09 24.30
C SER A 265 -8.32 -9.68 23.47
N PRO A 266 -9.53 -9.89 24.03
CA PRO A 266 -10.77 -9.55 23.36
C PRO A 266 -10.80 -8.09 22.91
N GLU A 267 -10.23 -7.17 23.68
CA GLU A 267 -10.13 -5.75 23.35
C GLU A 267 -9.32 -5.47 22.07
N THR A 268 -8.37 -6.34 21.71
CA THR A 268 -7.56 -6.18 20.49
C THR A 268 -8.37 -6.47 19.23
N VAL A 269 -9.34 -7.38 19.29
CA VAL A 269 -10.11 -7.85 18.11
C VAL A 269 -11.61 -7.55 18.19
N GLY A 270 -12.04 -6.85 19.25
CA GLY A 270 -13.43 -6.46 19.47
C GLY A 270 -13.74 -5.03 18.99
N GLY A 271 -14.79 -4.46 19.59
CA GLY A 271 -15.25 -3.10 19.33
C GLY A 271 -16.56 -3.06 18.54
N THR A 272 -17.23 -1.90 18.59
CA THR A 272 -18.57 -1.72 18.02
C THR A 272 -18.59 -0.66 16.91
N GLY A 273 -19.61 -0.71 16.06
CA GLY A 273 -19.80 0.28 14.99
C GLY A 273 -18.61 0.31 14.03
N ASN A 274 -18.18 1.52 13.65
CA ASN A 274 -17.09 1.73 12.69
C ASN A 274 -15.69 1.54 13.30
N GLU A 275 -15.59 1.38 14.63
CA GLU A 275 -14.32 1.10 15.31
C GLU A 275 -14.08 -0.39 15.51
N ALA A 276 -15.06 -1.25 15.19
CA ALA A 276 -14.94 -2.69 15.33
C ALA A 276 -13.72 -3.21 14.56
N THR A 277 -12.81 -3.89 15.26
CA THR A 277 -11.50 -4.27 14.70
C THR A 277 -11.62 -5.18 13.48
N TRP A 278 -12.60 -6.08 13.46
CA TRP A 278 -12.83 -6.96 12.30
C TRP A 278 -13.10 -6.19 10.99
N ARG A 279 -13.68 -4.97 11.08
CA ARG A 279 -13.84 -4.08 9.91
C ARG A 279 -12.49 -3.55 9.43
N GLY A 280 -11.58 -3.24 10.35
CA GLY A 280 -10.20 -2.90 10.02
C GLY A 280 -9.44 -4.08 9.40
N LEU A 281 -9.56 -5.27 10.00
CA LEU A 281 -8.98 -6.52 9.50
C LEU A 281 -9.54 -6.92 8.11
N SER A 282 -10.77 -6.51 7.78
CA SER A 282 -11.34 -6.70 6.44
C SER A 282 -10.50 -6.02 5.35
N THR A 283 -9.88 -4.88 5.66
CA THR A 283 -8.99 -4.16 4.74
C THR A 283 -7.70 -4.93 4.49
N ILE A 284 -7.18 -5.61 5.52
CA ILE A 284 -6.01 -6.50 5.42
C ILE A 284 -6.38 -7.71 4.56
N ALA A 285 -7.54 -8.33 4.78
CA ALA A 285 -8.04 -9.42 3.93
C ALA A 285 -8.15 -8.97 2.46
N GLY A 286 -8.65 -7.77 2.20
CA GLY A 286 -8.66 -7.16 0.87
C GLY A 286 -7.26 -7.10 0.26
N SER A 287 -6.30 -6.55 1.00
CA SER A 287 -4.90 -6.46 0.58
C SER A 287 -4.27 -7.84 0.31
N TRP A 288 -4.50 -8.81 1.19
CA TRP A 288 -3.87 -10.13 1.14
C TRP A 288 -4.57 -11.15 0.25
N ILE A 289 -5.74 -10.85 -0.31
CA ILE A 289 -6.34 -11.71 -1.33
C ILE A 289 -6.18 -11.09 -2.72
N GLY A 290 -6.26 -9.77 -2.82
CA GLY A 290 -6.21 -9.08 -4.10
C GLY A 290 -5.56 -7.71 -4.11
N GLY A 291 -4.67 -7.39 -3.17
CA GLY A 291 -3.84 -6.19 -3.18
C GLY A 291 -4.55 -4.88 -2.83
N GLY A 292 -3.81 -3.76 -2.92
CA GLY A 292 -4.24 -2.46 -2.37
C GLY A 292 -5.56 -1.90 -2.92
N ALA A 293 -5.96 -2.24 -4.15
CA ALA A 293 -7.27 -1.87 -4.69
C ALA A 293 -8.42 -2.50 -3.88
N ASN A 294 -8.26 -3.77 -3.53
CA ASN A 294 -9.19 -4.51 -2.70
C ASN A 294 -9.15 -4.00 -1.24
N GLN A 295 -7.99 -3.59 -0.72
CA GLN A 295 -7.90 -2.95 0.60
C GLN A 295 -8.74 -1.67 0.69
N THR A 296 -8.61 -0.77 -0.29
CA THR A 296 -9.41 0.47 -0.36
C THR A 296 -10.89 0.17 -0.53
N ALA A 297 -11.24 -0.82 -1.36
CA ALA A 297 -12.61 -1.27 -1.53
C ALA A 297 -13.24 -1.73 -0.20
N MET A 298 -12.51 -2.53 0.59
CA MET A 298 -13.00 -3.03 1.87
C MET A 298 -13.15 -1.92 2.92
N LEU A 299 -12.25 -0.92 2.91
CA LEU A 299 -12.36 0.26 3.78
C LEU A 299 -13.67 1.02 3.52
N GLU A 300 -14.02 1.18 2.25
CA GLU A 300 -15.23 1.88 1.82
C GLU A 300 -16.51 1.11 2.16
N VAL A 301 -16.53 -0.20 1.92
CA VAL A 301 -17.69 -1.07 2.22
C VAL A 301 -17.95 -1.14 3.73
N TYR A 302 -16.92 -1.41 4.53
CA TYR A 302 -17.07 -1.59 5.97
C TYR A 302 -16.92 -0.31 6.79
N LYS A 303 -16.59 0.81 6.16
CA LYS A 303 -16.52 2.15 6.78
C LYS A 303 -15.71 2.18 8.08
N TYR A 304 -14.59 1.45 8.10
CA TYR A 304 -13.71 1.44 9.26
C TYR A 304 -13.19 2.85 9.55
N LYS A 305 -13.10 3.21 10.83
CA LYS A 305 -12.70 4.56 11.24
C LYS A 305 -11.32 4.92 10.67
N GLU A 306 -11.26 5.97 9.86
CA GLU A 306 -10.03 6.39 9.17
C GLU A 306 -8.85 6.65 10.11
N THR A 307 -9.11 7.16 11.31
CA THR A 307 -8.05 7.40 12.31
C THR A 307 -7.35 6.13 12.76
N LEU A 308 -8.02 4.98 12.67
CA LEU A 308 -7.49 3.68 13.06
C LEU A 308 -6.94 2.90 11.86
N PHE A 309 -7.25 3.33 10.63
CA PHE A 309 -6.85 2.65 9.41
C PHE A 309 -5.33 2.58 9.24
N GLY A 310 -4.59 3.62 9.67
CA GLY A 310 -3.13 3.61 9.64
C GLY A 310 -2.52 2.41 10.38
N GLY A 311 -3.14 1.96 11.48
CA GLY A 311 -2.72 0.75 12.19
C GLY A 311 -2.91 -0.53 11.37
N MET A 312 -3.98 -0.62 10.57
CA MET A 312 -4.25 -1.76 9.69
C MET A 312 -3.28 -1.79 8.50
N VAL A 313 -3.00 -0.62 7.92
CA VAL A 313 -1.96 -0.47 6.87
C VAL A 313 -0.59 -0.87 7.41
N LEU A 314 -0.27 -0.52 8.65
CA LEU A 314 0.97 -0.94 9.28
C LEU A 314 1.06 -2.46 9.40
N VAL A 315 0.01 -3.12 9.92
CA VAL A 315 -0.02 -4.58 10.04
C VAL A 315 0.13 -5.24 8.68
N ASP A 316 -0.62 -4.76 7.68
CA ASP A 316 -0.54 -5.24 6.30
C ASP A 316 0.90 -5.19 5.77
N ILE A 317 1.53 -4.00 5.82
CA ILE A 317 2.89 -3.79 5.34
C ILE A 317 3.87 -4.69 6.10
N VAL A 318 3.88 -4.64 7.43
CA VAL A 318 4.90 -5.34 8.24
C VAL A 318 4.77 -6.86 8.08
N VAL A 319 3.57 -7.41 8.22
CA VAL A 319 3.35 -8.85 8.20
C VAL A 319 3.57 -9.43 6.80
N ALA A 320 3.06 -8.77 5.75
CA ALA A 320 3.29 -9.21 4.37
C ALA A 320 4.79 -9.19 4.01
N ASN A 321 5.52 -8.21 4.52
CA ASN A 321 6.97 -8.07 4.31
C ASN A 321 7.78 -9.13 5.07
N ILE A 322 7.44 -9.42 6.33
CA ILE A 322 8.03 -10.54 7.08
C ILE A 322 7.80 -11.85 6.32
N TRP A 323 6.59 -12.07 5.81
CA TRP A 323 6.26 -13.26 5.03
C TRP A 323 7.04 -13.34 3.71
N MET A 324 7.15 -12.23 2.98
CA MET A 324 7.97 -12.14 1.78
C MET A 324 9.44 -12.47 2.08
N ALA A 325 9.99 -11.95 3.18
CA ALA A 325 11.33 -12.30 3.67
C ALA A 325 11.48 -13.82 3.90
N VAL A 326 10.51 -14.46 4.57
CA VAL A 326 10.49 -15.91 4.80
C VAL A 326 10.47 -16.69 3.48
N ILE A 327 9.62 -16.31 2.54
CA ILE A 327 9.56 -16.94 1.21
C ILE A 327 10.91 -16.79 0.49
N LEU A 328 11.42 -15.56 0.36
CA LEU A 328 12.67 -15.27 -0.35
C LEU A 328 13.85 -16.05 0.24
N PHE A 329 13.94 -16.13 1.56
CA PHE A 329 14.93 -16.96 2.24
C PHE A 329 14.75 -18.45 1.92
N GLY A 330 13.50 -18.92 1.88
CA GLY A 330 13.15 -20.29 1.51
C GLY A 330 13.57 -20.68 0.08
N ILE A 331 13.61 -19.74 -0.87
CA ILE A 331 14.01 -19.99 -2.27
C ILE A 331 15.45 -20.52 -2.34
N GLY A 332 16.36 -19.99 -1.52
CA GLY A 332 17.73 -20.51 -1.43
C GLY A 332 17.82 -21.97 -0.97
N LYS A 333 16.75 -22.49 -0.38
CA LYS A 333 16.65 -23.86 0.12
C LYS A 333 15.66 -24.70 -0.69
N ARG A 334 15.25 -24.25 -1.89
CA ARG A 334 14.25 -24.90 -2.76
C ARG A 334 14.47 -26.42 -2.88
N SER A 335 15.68 -26.87 -3.22
CA SER A 335 15.96 -28.31 -3.41
C SER A 335 15.65 -29.15 -2.16
N LYS A 336 15.95 -28.64 -0.96
CA LYS A 336 15.65 -29.33 0.31
C LYS A 336 14.14 -29.35 0.58
N ILE A 337 13.47 -28.23 0.33
CA ILE A 337 12.01 -28.09 0.53
C ILE A 337 11.26 -29.01 -0.45
N ASP A 338 11.63 -28.99 -1.73
CA ASP A 338 11.03 -29.83 -2.77
C ASP A 338 11.24 -31.32 -2.50
N LYS A 339 12.43 -31.72 -2.05
CA LYS A 339 12.71 -33.11 -1.62
C LYS A 339 11.81 -33.50 -0.45
N TRP A 340 11.63 -32.62 0.53
CA TRP A 340 10.72 -32.88 1.64
C TRP A 340 9.27 -32.97 1.16
N LEU A 341 8.81 -32.08 0.27
CA LEU A 341 7.47 -32.11 -0.33
C LEU A 341 7.24 -33.32 -1.25
N LYS A 342 8.31 -34.04 -1.63
CA LYS A 342 8.30 -35.06 -2.69
C LYS A 342 7.76 -34.48 -4.00
N ALA A 343 8.12 -33.22 -4.27
CA ALA A 343 7.60 -32.43 -5.36
C ALA A 343 8.05 -32.95 -6.73
N ASP A 344 7.16 -32.83 -7.70
CA ASP A 344 7.48 -33.03 -9.12
C ASP A 344 7.74 -31.68 -9.79
N ASN A 345 9.01 -31.42 -10.11
CA ASN A 345 9.49 -30.18 -10.73
C ASN A 345 9.51 -30.23 -12.26
N THR A 346 9.18 -31.35 -12.88
CA THR A 346 9.40 -31.60 -14.33
C THR A 346 8.85 -30.48 -15.19
N ALA A 347 7.61 -30.04 -14.97
CA ALA A 347 6.98 -28.99 -15.77
C ALA A 347 7.66 -27.61 -15.63
N ILE A 348 8.22 -27.31 -14.46
CA ILE A 348 8.93 -26.05 -14.19
C ILE A 348 10.29 -26.08 -14.90
N ASP A 349 11.03 -27.17 -14.71
CA ASP A 349 12.37 -27.32 -15.27
C ASP A 349 12.30 -27.33 -16.81
N ASP A 350 11.31 -28.03 -17.38
CA ASP A 350 10.99 -28.02 -18.81
C ASP A 350 10.72 -26.60 -19.35
N LEU A 351 10.00 -25.77 -18.59
CA LEU A 351 9.71 -24.39 -18.98
C LEU A 351 10.98 -23.53 -18.95
N VAL A 352 11.79 -23.66 -17.91
CA VAL A 352 13.08 -22.94 -17.78
C VAL A 352 13.99 -23.29 -18.96
N VAL A 353 14.21 -24.59 -19.21
CA VAL A 353 15.08 -25.06 -20.31
C VAL A 353 14.60 -24.58 -21.68
N ARG A 354 13.28 -24.56 -21.93
CA ARG A 354 12.74 -24.05 -23.20
C ARG A 354 13.02 -22.56 -23.38
N VAL A 355 12.81 -21.76 -22.35
CA VAL A 355 13.05 -20.32 -22.42
C VAL A 355 14.54 -20.01 -22.54
N GLU A 356 15.40 -20.72 -21.81
CA GLU A 356 16.86 -20.58 -21.94
C GLU A 356 17.35 -20.92 -23.36
N LYS A 357 16.86 -22.03 -23.94
CA LYS A 357 17.20 -22.41 -25.30
C LYS A 357 16.78 -21.35 -26.31
N MET A 358 15.54 -20.86 -26.19
CA MET A 358 15.04 -19.78 -27.05
C MET A 358 15.89 -18.51 -26.91
N ASN A 359 16.27 -18.14 -25.68
CA ASN A 359 17.10 -16.97 -25.41
C ASN A 359 18.48 -17.11 -26.06
N ALA A 360 19.12 -18.29 -25.94
CA ALA A 360 20.41 -18.57 -26.55
C ALA A 360 20.36 -18.53 -28.08
N GLU A 361 19.28 -19.02 -28.70
CA GLU A 361 19.07 -18.97 -30.16
C GLU A 361 18.88 -17.54 -30.68
N MET A 362 18.37 -16.65 -29.84
CA MET A 362 18.09 -15.26 -30.20
C MET A 362 19.22 -14.29 -29.84
N GLU A 363 20.16 -14.72 -28.98
CA GLU A 363 21.20 -13.86 -28.42
C GLU A 363 22.09 -13.26 -29.52
N ARG A 364 22.26 -11.94 -29.45
CA ARG A 364 23.10 -11.19 -30.38
C ARG A 364 23.72 -9.97 -29.71
N LYS A 365 24.76 -9.41 -30.33
CA LYS A 365 25.37 -8.17 -29.86
C LYS A 365 24.34 -7.02 -29.92
N ALA A 366 24.15 -6.36 -28.79
CA ALA A 366 23.25 -5.22 -28.68
C ALA A 366 23.91 -3.94 -29.21
N THR A 367 23.10 -3.07 -29.81
CA THR A 367 23.48 -1.72 -30.24
C THR A 367 22.67 -0.68 -29.47
N LEU A 368 23.13 0.57 -29.44
CA LEU A 368 22.36 1.68 -28.85
C LEU A 368 20.96 1.79 -29.49
N LYS A 369 20.87 1.58 -30.81
CA LYS A 369 19.60 1.56 -31.55
C LYS A 369 18.64 0.53 -30.97
N ASP A 370 19.12 -0.68 -30.66
CA ASP A 370 18.28 -1.73 -30.10
C ASP A 370 17.67 -1.30 -28.76
N TYR A 371 18.48 -0.71 -27.88
CA TYR A 371 18.00 -0.23 -26.60
C TYR A 371 17.03 0.94 -26.74
N MET A 372 17.31 1.91 -27.61
CA MET A 372 16.41 3.05 -27.83
C MET A 372 15.04 2.59 -28.37
N ILE A 373 15.02 1.65 -29.34
CA ILE A 373 13.75 1.14 -29.88
C ILE A 373 13.03 0.27 -28.85
N MET A 374 13.74 -0.63 -28.17
CA MET A 374 13.16 -1.49 -27.13
C MET A 374 12.52 -0.66 -26.02
N PHE A 375 13.24 0.33 -25.47
CA PHE A 375 12.68 1.21 -24.46
C PHE A 375 11.56 2.09 -25.01
N GLY A 376 11.65 2.57 -26.24
CA GLY A 376 10.56 3.29 -26.89
C GLY A 376 9.26 2.47 -26.95
N ILE A 377 9.35 1.21 -27.39
CA ILE A 377 8.21 0.26 -27.43
C ILE A 377 7.68 -0.06 -26.03
N VAL A 378 8.56 -0.22 -25.05
CA VAL A 378 8.15 -0.53 -23.68
C VAL A 378 7.45 0.66 -23.03
N PHE A 379 8.06 1.86 -23.09
CA PHE A 379 7.52 3.02 -22.39
C PHE A 379 6.32 3.66 -23.09
N ILE A 380 6.13 3.47 -24.42
CA ILE A 380 4.84 3.78 -25.04
C ILE A 380 3.75 2.83 -24.50
N GLY A 381 4.07 1.54 -24.30
CA GLY A 381 3.17 0.59 -23.64
C GLY A 381 2.82 0.97 -22.21
N VAL A 382 3.81 1.43 -21.43
CA VAL A 382 3.59 1.97 -20.08
C VAL A 382 2.66 3.18 -20.13
N GLY A 383 2.94 4.16 -20.99
CA GLY A 383 2.11 5.36 -21.14
C GLY A 383 0.66 5.02 -21.53
N LEU A 384 0.48 4.10 -22.48
CA LEU A 384 -0.84 3.61 -22.87
C LEU A 384 -1.57 2.90 -21.73
N ALA A 385 -0.88 2.08 -20.95
CA ALA A 385 -1.47 1.38 -19.81
C ALA A 385 -1.96 2.34 -18.72
N HIS A 386 -1.25 3.44 -18.48
CA HIS A 386 -1.71 4.50 -17.56
C HIS A 386 -2.89 5.29 -18.11
N PHE A 387 -2.80 5.74 -19.37
CA PHE A 387 -3.84 6.53 -20.00
C PHE A 387 -5.16 5.75 -20.10
N LEU A 388 -5.11 4.53 -20.64
CA LEU A 388 -6.30 3.68 -20.71
C LEU A 388 -6.73 3.18 -19.33
N GLY A 389 -5.79 3.01 -18.40
CA GLY A 389 -6.10 2.66 -17.02
C GLY A 389 -6.95 3.73 -16.33
N ASP A 390 -6.65 5.00 -16.57
CA ASP A 390 -7.40 6.15 -16.07
C ASP A 390 -8.80 6.26 -16.70
N VAL A 391 -8.89 6.06 -18.02
CA VAL A 391 -10.17 6.01 -18.74
C VAL A 391 -11.06 4.89 -18.22
N LEU A 392 -10.50 3.69 -18.04
CA LEU A 392 -11.25 2.53 -17.55
C LEU A 392 -11.65 2.69 -16.09
N SER A 393 -10.75 3.13 -15.21
CA SER A 393 -11.11 3.38 -13.81
C SER A 393 -12.23 4.40 -13.70
N SER A 394 -12.12 5.54 -14.41
CA SER A 394 -13.14 6.59 -14.42
C SER A 394 -14.47 6.07 -14.96
N PHE A 395 -14.45 5.27 -16.03
CA PHE A 395 -15.67 4.62 -16.54
C PHE A 395 -16.32 3.73 -15.48
N PHE A 396 -15.56 2.85 -14.83
CA PHE A 396 -16.08 1.97 -13.79
C PHE A 396 -16.53 2.71 -12.52
N GLU A 397 -15.96 3.87 -12.21
CA GLU A 397 -16.43 4.73 -11.13
C GLU A 397 -17.85 5.25 -11.36
N THR A 398 -18.25 5.47 -12.62
CA THR A 398 -19.61 5.95 -12.94
C THR A 398 -20.68 4.87 -12.88
N ILE A 399 -20.32 3.61 -13.10
CA ILE A 399 -21.28 2.49 -13.23
C ILE A 399 -21.25 1.51 -12.06
N LEU A 400 -20.17 1.46 -11.27
CA LEU A 400 -20.03 0.55 -10.15
C LEU A 400 -20.03 1.28 -8.82
N GLU A 401 -20.67 0.66 -7.83
CA GLU A 401 -20.67 1.15 -6.46
C GLU A 401 -19.25 1.23 -5.86
N PRO A 402 -19.04 2.09 -4.85
CA PRO A 402 -17.81 2.13 -4.08
C PRO A 402 -17.53 0.74 -3.47
N GLY A 403 -16.29 0.25 -3.62
CA GLY A 403 -15.94 -1.13 -3.21
C GLY A 403 -15.55 -2.09 -4.34
N SER A 404 -15.58 -1.68 -5.61
CA SER A 404 -15.11 -2.52 -6.72
C SER A 404 -13.65 -2.26 -7.09
N THR A 405 -12.84 -3.32 -7.19
CA THR A 405 -11.45 -3.25 -7.69
C THR A 405 -11.33 -2.76 -9.13
N LEU A 406 -12.39 -2.88 -9.93
CA LEU A 406 -12.41 -2.36 -11.31
C LEU A 406 -12.35 -0.84 -11.37
N ARG A 407 -12.59 -0.14 -10.25
CA ARG A 407 -12.39 1.31 -10.12
C ARG A 407 -10.91 1.69 -9.94
N SER A 408 -10.00 0.72 -9.79
CA SER A 408 -8.59 1.01 -9.54
C SER A 408 -7.78 1.21 -10.82
N GLN A 409 -7.19 2.40 -10.96
CA GLN A 409 -6.23 2.69 -12.02
C GLN A 409 -5.00 1.75 -11.97
N PHE A 410 -4.53 1.37 -10.78
CA PHE A 410 -3.38 0.46 -10.63
C PHE A 410 -3.69 -0.92 -11.21
N PHE A 411 -4.89 -1.45 -10.93
CA PHE A 411 -5.34 -2.73 -11.45
C PHE A 411 -5.30 -2.73 -12.98
N TRP A 412 -5.94 -1.73 -13.61
CA TRP A 412 -5.98 -1.64 -15.06
C TRP A 412 -4.60 -1.42 -15.68
N MET A 413 -3.73 -0.62 -15.07
CA MET A 413 -2.37 -0.44 -15.55
C MET A 413 -1.59 -1.77 -15.58
N VAL A 414 -1.70 -2.60 -14.55
CA VAL A 414 -1.06 -3.93 -14.55
C VAL A 414 -1.67 -4.85 -15.62
N VAL A 415 -3.00 -4.90 -15.72
CA VAL A 415 -3.71 -5.71 -16.72
C VAL A 415 -3.33 -5.30 -18.13
N LEU A 416 -3.40 -4.01 -18.44
CA LEU A 416 -3.12 -3.46 -19.76
C LEU A 416 -1.65 -3.59 -20.14
N ALA A 417 -0.71 -3.35 -19.22
CA ALA A 417 0.72 -3.57 -19.47
C ALA A 417 1.01 -5.05 -19.77
N THR A 418 0.36 -5.97 -19.04
CA THR A 418 0.48 -7.41 -19.26
C THR A 418 -0.10 -7.81 -20.62
N MET A 419 -1.29 -7.31 -20.96
CA MET A 419 -1.92 -7.54 -22.27
C MET A 419 -1.08 -6.97 -23.41
N TYR A 420 -0.52 -5.78 -23.24
CA TYR A 420 0.34 -5.15 -24.23
C TYR A 420 1.62 -5.97 -24.46
N GLY A 421 2.31 -6.38 -23.40
CA GLY A 421 3.46 -7.28 -23.50
C GLY A 421 3.11 -8.60 -24.18
N LEU A 422 1.94 -9.17 -23.87
CA LEU A 422 1.45 -10.40 -24.49
C LEU A 422 1.22 -10.21 -25.99
N ILE A 423 0.54 -9.14 -26.40
CA ILE A 423 0.34 -8.80 -27.82
C ILE A 423 1.70 -8.68 -28.51
N LEU A 424 2.64 -7.95 -27.92
CA LEU A 424 3.99 -7.79 -28.47
C LEU A 424 4.76 -9.11 -28.59
N SER A 425 4.55 -10.06 -27.69
CA SER A 425 5.19 -11.38 -27.72
C SER A 425 4.85 -12.20 -28.98
N PHE A 426 3.75 -11.87 -29.66
CA PHE A 426 3.35 -12.45 -30.95
C PHE A 426 3.91 -11.69 -32.16
N THR A 427 4.63 -10.59 -31.94
CA THR A 427 5.19 -9.75 -33.01
C THR A 427 6.72 -9.88 -33.11
N LYS A 428 7.33 -9.17 -34.06
CA LYS A 428 8.80 -9.06 -34.17
C LYS A 428 9.45 -8.42 -32.93
N ALA A 429 8.69 -7.73 -32.06
CA ALA A 429 9.22 -7.17 -30.82
C ALA A 429 9.82 -8.24 -29.89
N ARG A 430 9.37 -9.50 -29.97
CA ARG A 430 9.99 -10.62 -29.25
C ARG A 430 11.49 -10.76 -29.52
N GLN A 431 11.98 -10.34 -30.70
CA GLN A 431 13.40 -10.36 -31.06
C GLN A 431 14.30 -9.53 -30.13
N TYR A 432 13.74 -8.57 -29.38
CA TYR A 432 14.49 -7.81 -28.39
C TYR A 432 14.92 -8.62 -27.17
N GLU A 433 14.38 -9.82 -26.96
CA GLU A 433 14.97 -10.75 -26.00
C GLU A 433 16.43 -11.06 -26.32
N GLY A 434 16.78 -11.13 -27.61
CA GLY A 434 18.14 -11.37 -28.08
C GLY A 434 19.15 -10.29 -27.68
N VAL A 435 18.70 -9.11 -27.27
CA VAL A 435 19.55 -8.02 -26.72
C VAL A 435 19.36 -7.81 -25.22
N GLY A 436 18.63 -8.71 -24.56
CA GLY A 436 18.47 -8.75 -23.11
C GLY A 436 17.22 -8.06 -22.54
N ALA A 437 16.09 -8.08 -23.25
CA ALA A 437 14.82 -7.53 -22.74
C ALA A 437 14.49 -8.02 -21.32
N SER A 438 14.51 -9.34 -21.09
CA SER A 438 14.30 -9.94 -19.75
C SER A 438 15.33 -9.51 -18.69
N LYS A 439 16.58 -9.22 -19.08
CA LYS A 439 17.63 -8.71 -18.17
C LYS A 439 17.26 -7.31 -17.67
N PHE A 440 16.83 -6.41 -18.56
CA PHE A 440 16.33 -5.08 -18.17
C PHE A 440 15.06 -5.16 -17.34
N GLY A 441 14.12 -6.05 -17.69
CA GLY A 441 12.93 -6.29 -16.88
C GLY A 441 13.29 -6.74 -15.45
N SER A 442 14.30 -7.60 -15.31
CA SER A 442 14.78 -8.03 -14.00
C SER A 442 15.48 -6.90 -13.22
N ILE A 443 16.24 -6.02 -13.88
CA ILE A 443 16.81 -4.81 -13.24
C ILE A 443 15.71 -3.93 -12.66
N PHE A 444 14.64 -3.67 -13.44
CA PHE A 444 13.49 -2.90 -12.98
C PHE A 444 12.79 -3.56 -11.79
N LEU A 445 12.65 -4.88 -11.80
CA LEU A 445 12.15 -5.63 -10.64
C LEU A 445 13.08 -5.50 -9.43
N TYR A 446 14.40 -5.55 -9.58
CA TYR A 446 15.31 -5.41 -8.43
C TYR A 446 15.28 -4.02 -7.81
N VAL A 447 15.12 -2.97 -8.62
CA VAL A 447 14.85 -1.61 -8.10
C VAL A 447 13.52 -1.57 -7.33
N LEU A 448 12.49 -2.22 -7.86
CA LEU A 448 11.22 -2.37 -7.14
C LEU A 448 11.41 -3.12 -5.82
N VAL A 449 12.14 -4.23 -5.78
CA VAL A 449 12.44 -4.96 -4.54
C VAL A 449 13.14 -4.09 -3.51
N ALA A 450 14.15 -3.31 -3.94
CA ALA A 450 14.88 -2.44 -3.04
C ALA A 450 13.97 -1.36 -2.43
N THR A 451 13.08 -0.78 -3.25
CA THR A 451 12.09 0.22 -2.77
C THR A 451 10.96 -0.38 -1.94
N ILE A 452 10.58 -1.65 -2.15
CA ILE A 452 9.70 -2.37 -1.22
C ILE A 452 10.41 -2.56 0.12
N GLY A 453 11.70 -2.93 0.11
CA GLY A 453 12.51 -3.04 1.33
C GLY A 453 12.52 -1.77 2.17
N MET A 454 12.54 -0.59 1.54
CA MET A 454 12.47 0.70 2.26
C MET A 454 11.18 0.91 3.06
N LYS A 455 10.08 0.22 2.70
CA LYS A 455 8.81 0.31 3.43
C LYS A 455 8.79 -0.50 4.72
N VAL A 456 9.84 -1.28 4.99
CA VAL A 456 9.94 -2.09 6.19
C VAL A 456 10.61 -1.28 7.30
N ASP A 457 9.82 -0.91 8.29
CA ASP A 457 10.31 -0.50 9.59
C ASP A 457 10.04 -1.62 10.62
N ILE A 458 11.10 -2.31 11.04
CA ILE A 458 11.02 -3.37 12.04
C ILE A 458 10.64 -2.79 13.42
N SER A 459 11.03 -1.55 13.71
CA SER A 459 10.71 -0.90 14.98
C SER A 459 9.20 -0.67 15.15
N ALA A 460 8.48 -0.53 14.03
CA ALA A 460 7.03 -0.39 14.04
C ALA A 460 6.31 -1.62 14.62
N ILE A 461 6.96 -2.78 14.73
CA ILE A 461 6.44 -3.96 15.45
C ILE A 461 6.08 -3.62 16.90
N PHE A 462 6.82 -2.69 17.52
CA PHE A 462 6.60 -2.28 18.90
C PHE A 462 5.49 -1.23 19.06
N SER A 463 4.90 -0.73 17.96
CA SER A 463 3.85 0.30 18.02
C SER A 463 2.45 -0.28 18.26
N LYS A 464 2.08 -1.37 17.58
CA LYS A 464 0.81 -2.11 17.72
C LYS A 464 1.07 -3.62 17.83
N PRO A 465 1.82 -4.08 18.85
CA PRO A 465 2.33 -5.45 18.90
C PRO A 465 1.23 -6.50 18.85
N LEU A 466 0.12 -6.31 19.58
CA LEU A 466 -0.98 -7.28 19.62
C LEU A 466 -1.66 -7.44 18.25
N LEU A 467 -1.95 -6.35 17.53
CA LEU A 467 -2.50 -6.41 16.17
C LEU A 467 -1.53 -7.07 15.19
N ILE A 468 -0.22 -6.84 15.35
CA ILE A 468 0.79 -7.52 14.53
C ILE A 468 0.82 -9.01 14.82
N PHE A 469 0.69 -9.43 16.09
CA PHE A 469 0.56 -10.84 16.44
C PHE A 469 -0.71 -11.47 15.86
N VAL A 470 -1.85 -10.75 15.80
CA VAL A 470 -3.05 -11.21 15.07
C VAL A 470 -2.67 -11.52 13.62
N GLY A 471 -2.01 -10.59 12.93
CA GLY A 471 -1.54 -10.79 11.55
C GLY A 471 -0.54 -11.94 11.39
N LEU A 472 0.37 -12.14 12.35
CA LEU A 472 1.34 -13.24 12.32
C LEU A 472 0.65 -14.61 12.48
N ILE A 473 -0.34 -14.73 13.38
CA ILE A 473 -1.14 -15.96 13.50
C ILE A 473 -1.92 -16.20 12.20
N TRP A 474 -2.51 -15.15 11.63
CA TRP A 474 -3.25 -15.22 10.38
C TRP A 474 -2.37 -15.79 9.25
N ILE A 475 -1.19 -15.22 9.02
CA ILE A 475 -0.25 -15.74 8.01
C ILE A 475 0.26 -17.14 8.36
N ALA A 476 0.46 -17.48 9.64
CA ALA A 476 0.88 -18.82 10.03
C ALA A 476 -0.16 -19.89 9.66
N VAL A 477 -1.46 -19.60 9.84
CA VAL A 477 -2.56 -20.50 9.42
C VAL A 477 -2.59 -20.63 7.89
N HIS A 478 -2.50 -19.51 7.17
CA HIS A 478 -2.41 -19.47 5.70
C HIS A 478 -1.23 -20.31 5.18
N ALA A 479 -0.04 -20.10 5.73
CA ALA A 479 1.17 -20.85 5.39
C ALA A 479 1.03 -22.34 5.72
N GLY A 480 0.46 -22.67 6.89
CA GLY A 480 0.20 -24.04 7.30
C GLY A 480 -0.71 -24.79 6.32
N LEU A 481 -1.80 -24.15 5.88
CA LEU A 481 -2.72 -24.73 4.90
C LEU A 481 -2.04 -24.95 3.54
N LEU A 482 -1.28 -23.96 3.06
CA LEU A 482 -0.51 -24.09 1.82
C LEU A 482 0.52 -25.21 1.89
N ILE A 483 1.26 -25.33 2.99
CA ILE A 483 2.23 -26.40 3.19
C ILE A 483 1.54 -27.77 3.20
N LEU A 484 0.39 -27.88 3.87
CA LEU A 484 -0.41 -29.10 3.89
C LEU A 484 -0.85 -29.50 2.48
N VAL A 485 -1.48 -28.60 1.73
CA VAL A 485 -1.96 -28.90 0.38
C VAL A 485 -0.80 -29.19 -0.57
N ALA A 486 0.29 -28.43 -0.51
CA ALA A 486 1.48 -28.68 -1.32
C ALA A 486 2.04 -30.08 -1.07
N LYS A 487 2.02 -30.54 0.18
CA LYS A 487 2.43 -31.90 0.54
C LYS A 487 1.48 -32.96 -0.04
N LEU A 488 0.17 -32.73 0.04
CA LEU A 488 -0.86 -33.66 -0.45
C LEU A 488 -0.79 -33.84 -1.97
N ILE A 489 -0.66 -32.75 -2.72
CA ILE A 489 -0.62 -32.77 -4.20
C ILE A 489 0.79 -32.88 -4.77
N ARG A 490 1.81 -32.98 -3.90
CA ARG A 490 3.23 -32.97 -4.28
C ARG A 490 3.59 -31.79 -5.19
N ALA A 491 3.17 -30.60 -4.77
CA ALA A 491 3.48 -29.36 -5.48
C ALA A 491 4.90 -28.89 -5.15
N PRO A 492 5.67 -28.43 -6.16
CA PRO A 492 6.89 -27.66 -5.96
C PRO A 492 6.71 -26.46 -5.04
N PHE A 493 7.76 -26.15 -4.29
CA PHE A 493 7.85 -24.93 -3.48
C PHE A 493 7.63 -23.67 -4.32
N PHE A 494 8.00 -23.69 -5.59
CA PHE A 494 7.68 -22.63 -6.54
C PHE A 494 6.19 -22.26 -6.57
N PHE A 495 5.30 -23.25 -6.73
CA PHE A 495 3.86 -22.98 -6.78
C PHE A 495 3.31 -22.52 -5.44
N LEU A 496 3.84 -23.04 -4.33
CA LEU A 496 3.49 -22.57 -2.99
C LEU A 496 3.90 -21.10 -2.81
N ALA A 497 5.14 -20.75 -3.11
CA ALA A 497 5.69 -19.42 -2.93
C ALA A 497 4.98 -18.39 -3.81
N VAL A 498 4.83 -18.68 -5.10
CA VAL A 498 4.17 -17.75 -6.05
C VAL A 498 2.67 -17.66 -5.78
N GLY A 499 2.00 -18.79 -5.52
CA GLY A 499 0.58 -18.80 -5.17
C GLY A 499 0.32 -18.01 -3.90
N SER A 500 1.10 -18.25 -2.84
CA SER A 500 1.02 -17.48 -1.60
C SER A 500 1.27 -15.99 -1.81
N GLN A 501 2.29 -15.62 -2.59
CA GLN A 501 2.65 -14.21 -2.74
C GLN A 501 1.65 -13.46 -3.63
N ALA A 502 1.02 -14.15 -4.58
CA ALA A 502 -0.08 -13.59 -5.37
C ALA A 502 -1.29 -13.22 -4.51
N ASN A 503 -1.51 -13.95 -3.41
CA ASN A 503 -2.44 -13.54 -2.36
C ASN A 503 -1.83 -12.38 -1.54
N ILE A 504 -0.84 -12.67 -0.69
CA ILE A 504 -0.43 -11.75 0.39
C ILE A 504 0.19 -10.43 -0.12
N GLY A 505 0.92 -10.46 -1.23
CA GLY A 505 1.72 -9.33 -1.68
C GLY A 505 1.35 -8.80 -3.08
N GLY A 506 0.29 -9.34 -3.70
CA GLY A 506 -0.31 -8.86 -4.93
C GLY A 506 0.63 -8.68 -6.13
N ALA A 507 0.26 -7.77 -7.03
CA ALA A 507 0.87 -7.58 -8.35
C ALA A 507 2.29 -7.00 -8.32
N ALA A 508 2.68 -6.35 -7.22
CA ALA A 508 4.02 -5.81 -7.08
C ALA A 508 5.05 -6.88 -6.68
N SER A 509 4.68 -7.83 -5.81
CA SER A 509 5.66 -8.75 -5.20
C SER A 509 5.55 -10.21 -5.67
N ALA A 510 4.40 -10.66 -6.19
CA ALA A 510 4.32 -12.01 -6.77
C ALA A 510 5.25 -12.20 -7.98
N PRO A 511 5.38 -11.23 -8.92
CA PRO A 511 6.35 -11.33 -10.02
C PRO A 511 7.79 -11.34 -9.52
N VAL A 512 8.09 -10.59 -8.44
CA VAL A 512 9.39 -10.59 -7.78
C VAL A 512 9.75 -11.98 -7.26
N VAL A 513 8.84 -12.60 -6.49
CA VAL A 513 9.06 -13.94 -5.93
C VAL A 513 9.23 -14.95 -7.07
N ALA A 514 8.44 -14.86 -8.13
CA ALA A 514 8.59 -15.73 -9.29
C ALA A 514 9.94 -15.54 -10.02
N ASN A 515 10.36 -14.29 -10.24
CA ASN A 515 11.65 -13.96 -10.85
C ASN A 515 12.83 -14.49 -10.04
N ALA A 516 12.70 -14.51 -8.71
CA ALA A 516 13.68 -15.07 -7.79
C ALA A 516 13.96 -16.56 -8.01
N PHE A 517 12.98 -17.32 -8.51
CA PHE A 517 13.19 -18.70 -8.94
C PHE A 517 13.86 -18.74 -10.32
N HIS A 518 13.30 -18.00 -11.28
CA HIS A 518 13.88 -17.80 -12.60
C HIS A 518 13.13 -16.69 -13.37
N PRO A 519 13.78 -15.84 -14.17
CA PRO A 519 13.09 -14.82 -14.97
C PRO A 519 11.97 -15.36 -15.86
N ALA A 520 12.15 -16.55 -16.45
CA ALA A 520 11.13 -17.24 -17.26
C ALA A 520 9.82 -17.54 -16.51
N LEU A 521 9.86 -17.60 -15.18
CA LEU A 521 8.71 -17.92 -14.35
C LEU A 521 7.94 -16.66 -13.90
N THR A 522 8.50 -15.47 -14.12
CA THR A 522 7.93 -14.21 -13.64
C THR A 522 6.47 -14.03 -14.04
N THR A 523 6.14 -14.37 -15.30
CA THR A 523 4.79 -14.22 -15.84
C THR A 523 3.74 -15.06 -15.11
N VAL A 524 4.14 -16.18 -14.50
CA VAL A 524 3.25 -16.98 -13.64
C VAL A 524 2.78 -16.13 -12.46
N GLY A 525 3.70 -15.42 -11.81
CA GLY A 525 3.38 -14.55 -10.69
C GLY A 525 2.48 -13.38 -11.08
N VAL A 526 2.69 -12.81 -12.27
CA VAL A 526 1.86 -11.72 -12.82
C VAL A 526 0.42 -12.19 -13.01
N ILE A 527 0.22 -13.31 -13.70
CA ILE A 527 -1.11 -13.84 -14.00
C ILE A 527 -1.85 -14.20 -12.71
N MET A 528 -1.18 -14.86 -11.77
CA MET A 528 -1.78 -15.22 -10.49
C MET A 528 -2.18 -13.98 -9.69
N ALA A 529 -1.35 -12.93 -9.69
CA ALA A 529 -1.70 -11.68 -9.03
C ALA A 529 -2.90 -10.98 -9.67
N VAL A 530 -3.00 -10.95 -11.01
CA VAL A 530 -4.16 -10.37 -11.71
C VAL A 530 -5.45 -11.13 -11.37
N VAL A 531 -5.39 -12.46 -11.33
CA VAL A 531 -6.51 -13.31 -10.88
C VAL A 531 -6.88 -12.98 -9.42
N GLY A 532 -5.89 -12.79 -8.54
CA GLY A 532 -6.08 -12.33 -7.17
C GLY A 532 -6.79 -10.99 -7.07
N TYR A 533 -6.38 -9.99 -7.83
CA TYR A 533 -7.07 -8.70 -7.87
C TYR A 533 -8.54 -8.85 -8.24
N PHE A 534 -8.84 -9.66 -9.26
CA PHE A 534 -10.21 -9.84 -9.73
C PHE A 534 -11.08 -10.51 -8.67
N PHE A 535 -10.63 -11.61 -8.08
CA PHE A 535 -11.43 -12.36 -7.09
C PHE A 535 -11.32 -11.84 -5.65
N GLY A 536 -10.41 -10.89 -5.41
CA GLY A 536 -10.03 -10.43 -4.07
C GLY A 536 -11.17 -9.83 -3.28
N THR A 537 -12.03 -9.03 -3.91
CA THR A 537 -13.13 -8.33 -3.21
C THR A 537 -14.08 -9.35 -2.60
N TRP A 538 -14.52 -10.35 -3.38
CA TRP A 538 -15.43 -11.38 -2.89
C TRP A 538 -14.80 -12.25 -1.81
N GLY A 539 -13.53 -12.64 -1.97
CA GLY A 539 -12.82 -13.38 -0.94
C GLY A 539 -12.70 -12.60 0.37
N ALA A 540 -12.41 -11.30 0.28
CA ALA A 540 -12.29 -10.42 1.43
C ALA A 540 -13.63 -10.16 2.12
N LEU A 541 -14.72 -10.00 1.36
CA LEU A 541 -16.09 -9.91 1.90
C LEU A 541 -16.44 -11.17 2.69
N ILE A 542 -16.20 -12.35 2.12
CA ILE A 542 -16.44 -13.62 2.82
C ILE A 542 -15.60 -13.69 4.11
N CYS A 543 -14.31 -13.33 4.05
CA CYS A 543 -13.44 -13.29 5.23
C CYS A 543 -13.99 -12.34 6.31
N ALA A 544 -14.41 -11.13 5.92
CA ALA A 544 -14.92 -10.12 6.82
C ALA A 544 -16.21 -10.57 7.53
N GLU A 545 -17.17 -11.14 6.80
CA GLU A 545 -18.39 -11.66 7.39
C GLU A 545 -18.12 -12.83 8.35
N LEU A 546 -17.17 -13.71 8.03
CA LEU A 546 -16.83 -14.80 8.95
C LEU A 546 -16.06 -14.30 10.18
N MET A 547 -15.19 -13.30 10.04
CA MET A 547 -14.51 -12.67 11.17
C MET A 547 -15.51 -11.96 12.09
N SER A 548 -16.53 -11.28 11.54
CA SER A 548 -17.54 -10.59 12.34
C SER A 548 -18.32 -11.55 13.25
N MET A 549 -18.55 -12.78 12.80
CA MET A 549 -19.25 -13.82 13.58
C MET A 549 -18.48 -14.30 14.81
N VAL A 550 -17.15 -14.21 14.78
CA VAL A 550 -16.27 -14.67 15.88
C VAL A 550 -15.63 -13.52 16.66
N ALA A 551 -15.83 -12.28 16.20
CA ALA A 551 -15.32 -11.09 16.88
C ALA A 551 -16.09 -10.84 18.18
N PRO A 552 -15.41 -10.56 19.30
CA PRO A 552 -16.06 -10.14 20.53
C PRO A 552 -16.68 -8.75 20.34
N VAL A 553 -17.78 -8.49 21.05
CA VAL A 553 -18.48 -7.19 21.02
C VAL A 553 -17.69 -6.14 21.77
#